data_AF-A0A9E3B574-F1
#
_entry.id   AF-A0A9E3B574-F1
#
_cell.length_a   1.000
_cell.length_b   1.000
_cell.length_c   1.000
_cell.angle_alpha   90.00
_cell.angle_beta   90.00
_cell.angle_gamma   90.00
#
_symmetry.space_group_name_H-M   'P 1'
#
loop_
_entity.id
_entity.type
_entity.pdbx_description
1 polymer ?
#
loop_
_entity_poly.entity_id
_entity_poly.type
_entity_poly.pdbx_seq_one_letter_code
_entity_poly.pdbx_strand_id
1 'polypeptide(L)'
;MEGPEFEGRERAPIPGIVWMLCVALLLGPALLVWIVRGVGYAVHCAPGPELCHGMMLGGGLHDALMLAWVVATNVVPMLLLSLVAAIACFAARRPLLGTLSVLLLPLLTPVLPMLAVFVTRYDGCEINPDGIGTCVLWGARMGRSFHTAATIPDMIYGYVPYSFALALVVSLIGWFLVRPKAPAPMHATARIRRYDDEQ
;
A
#
# COMPACT_ATOMS: atom_id res chain seq x y z
N MET A 1 18.64 -41.49 -21.89
CA MET A 1 17.22 -41.06 -21.82
C MET A 1 17.22 -39.65 -21.28
N GLU A 2 17.28 -38.65 -22.16
CA GLU A 2 17.12 -37.25 -21.79
C GLU A 2 15.67 -37.03 -21.36
N GLY A 3 15.49 -36.62 -20.11
CA GLY A 3 14.18 -36.26 -19.58
C GLY A 3 13.64 -35.04 -20.34
N PRO A 4 12.31 -34.89 -20.43
CA PRO A 4 11.72 -33.74 -21.11
C PRO A 4 12.24 -32.47 -20.46
N GLU A 5 13.06 -31.72 -21.21
CA GLU A 5 13.42 -30.35 -20.90
C GLU A 5 12.10 -29.60 -20.73
N PHE A 6 11.78 -29.25 -19.50
CA PHE A 6 10.74 -28.28 -19.21
C PHE A 6 11.24 -26.95 -19.75
N GLU A 7 11.06 -26.74 -21.05
CA GLU A 7 11.22 -25.46 -21.71
C GLU A 7 10.49 -24.42 -20.86
N GLY A 8 11.29 -23.54 -20.28
CA GLY A 8 10.88 -22.49 -19.38
C GLY A 8 9.81 -21.64 -20.05
N ARG A 9 8.54 -21.99 -19.79
CA ARG A 9 7.41 -21.15 -20.11
C ARG A 9 7.55 -19.90 -19.26
N GLU A 10 8.27 -18.90 -19.79
CA GLU A 10 8.38 -17.56 -19.25
C GLU A 10 6.97 -17.09 -18.94
N ARG A 11 6.60 -17.16 -17.66
CA ARG A 11 5.31 -16.66 -17.22
C ARG A 11 5.34 -15.18 -17.48
N ALA A 12 4.49 -14.73 -18.40
CA ALA A 12 4.34 -13.33 -18.74
C ALA A 12 4.27 -12.46 -17.46
N PRO A 13 4.96 -11.30 -17.42
CA PRO A 13 5.11 -10.46 -16.22
C PRO A 13 3.81 -9.78 -15.73
N ILE A 14 2.67 -10.13 -16.33
CA ILE A 14 1.34 -9.59 -16.10
C ILE A 14 0.95 -9.49 -14.61
N PRO A 15 1.12 -10.53 -13.75
CA PRO A 15 0.71 -10.42 -12.35
C PRO A 15 1.54 -9.39 -11.57
N GLY A 16 2.82 -9.22 -11.91
CA GLY A 16 3.66 -8.20 -11.28
C GLY A 16 3.20 -6.78 -11.64
N ILE A 17 2.84 -6.56 -12.91
CA ILE A 17 2.37 -5.26 -13.39
C ILE A 17 1.05 -4.88 -12.72
N VAL A 18 0.09 -5.82 -12.63
CA VAL A 18 -1.20 -5.57 -11.95
C VAL A 18 -1.00 -5.19 -10.49
N TRP A 19 -0.11 -5.90 -9.78
CA TRP A 19 0.23 -5.56 -8.40
C TRP A 19 0.83 -4.15 -8.30
N MET A 20 1.82 -3.81 -9.14
CA MET A 20 2.45 -2.48 -9.14
C MET A 20 1.43 -1.36 -9.42
N LEU A 21 0.50 -1.57 -10.35
CA LEU A 21 -0.56 -0.60 -10.64
C LEU A 21 -1.49 -0.39 -9.45
N CYS A 22 -1.89 -1.45 -8.75
CA CYS A 22 -2.73 -1.33 -7.55
C CYS A 22 -2.00 -0.56 -6.44
N VAL A 23 -0.72 -0.88 -6.20
CA VAL A 23 0.11 -0.17 -5.21
C VAL A 23 0.29 1.30 -5.60
N ALA A 24 0.57 1.59 -6.87
CA ALA A 24 0.74 2.95 -7.36
C ALA A 24 -0.57 3.76 -7.26
N LEU A 25 -1.72 3.14 -7.52
CA LEU A 25 -3.01 3.81 -7.41
C LEU A 25 -3.36 4.12 -5.94
N LEU A 26 -3.05 3.20 -5.02
CA LEU A 26 -3.35 3.34 -3.59
C LEU A 26 -2.37 4.22 -2.82
N LEU A 27 -1.07 4.16 -3.15
CA LEU A 27 -0.03 4.89 -2.43
C LEU A 27 0.50 6.10 -3.20
N GLY A 28 0.31 6.17 -4.52
CA GLY A 28 0.82 7.24 -5.37
C GLY A 28 0.40 8.64 -4.92
N PRO A 29 -0.90 8.90 -4.65
CA PRO A 29 -1.33 10.19 -4.13
C PRO A 29 -0.68 10.55 -2.79
N ALA A 30 -0.52 9.58 -1.87
CA ALA A 30 0.15 9.80 -0.60
C ALA A 30 1.65 10.12 -0.79
N LEU A 31 2.32 9.41 -1.70
CA LEU A 31 3.72 9.69 -2.06
C LEU A 31 3.86 11.09 -2.65
N LEU A 32 2.90 11.56 -3.45
CA LEU A 32 2.91 12.91 -4.01
C LEU A 32 2.88 13.98 -2.91
N VAL A 33 2.08 13.78 -1.86
CA VAL A 33 2.05 14.67 -0.67
C VAL A 33 3.44 14.76 -0.03
N TRP A 34 4.11 13.61 0.15
CA TRP A 34 5.47 13.56 0.71
C TRP A 34 6.51 14.19 -0.22
N ILE A 35 6.36 14.07 -1.54
CA ILE A 35 7.22 14.76 -2.51
C ILE A 35 7.09 16.27 -2.38
N VAL A 36 5.86 16.81 -2.38
CA VAL A 36 5.63 18.26 -2.24
C VAL A 36 6.21 18.77 -0.91
N ARG A 37 5.99 18.01 0.17
CA ARG A 37 6.58 18.29 1.47
C ARG A 37 8.12 18.27 1.42
N GLY A 38 8.70 17.26 0.78
CA GLY A 38 10.15 17.10 0.62
C GLY A 38 10.76 18.26 -0.16
N VAL A 39 10.07 18.76 -1.19
CA VAL A 39 10.46 19.99 -1.91
C VAL A 39 10.45 21.19 -0.96
N GLY A 40 9.38 21.38 -0.17
CA GLY A 40 9.31 22.44 0.85
C GLY A 40 10.46 22.38 1.86
N TYR A 41 10.83 21.18 2.30
CA TYR A 41 11.98 20.96 3.18
C TYR A 41 13.31 21.28 2.51
N ALA A 42 13.50 20.85 1.25
CA ALA A 42 14.72 21.10 0.49
C ALA A 42 14.97 22.58 0.21
N VAL A 43 13.91 23.39 0.09
CA VAL A 43 14.00 24.86 -0.06
C VAL A 43 13.98 25.60 1.28
N HIS A 44 14.12 24.89 2.40
CA HIS A 44 14.13 25.42 3.76
C HIS A 44 12.91 26.27 4.12
N CYS A 45 11.74 25.94 3.57
CA CYS A 45 10.51 26.63 3.91
C CYS A 45 9.84 25.99 5.12
N ALA A 46 9.76 26.75 6.21
CA ALA A 46 8.97 26.37 7.36
C ALA A 46 7.47 26.29 6.97
N PRO A 47 6.70 25.35 7.53
CA PRO A 47 5.25 25.37 7.42
C PRO A 47 4.70 26.64 8.10
N GLY A 48 3.88 27.39 7.40
CA GLY A 48 3.28 28.62 7.90
C GLY A 48 2.31 29.23 6.89
N PRO A 49 1.62 30.32 7.25
CA PRO A 49 0.61 30.94 6.38
C PRO A 49 1.20 31.63 5.15
N GLU A 50 2.44 32.11 5.24
CA GLU A 50 3.11 32.86 4.18
C GLU A 50 3.56 31.98 3.02
N LEU A 51 3.63 32.58 1.82
CA LEU A 51 4.16 31.93 0.64
C LEU A 51 5.64 31.58 0.81
N CYS A 52 6.02 30.36 0.44
CA CYS A 52 7.41 29.91 0.44
C CYS A 52 8.17 30.53 -0.75
N HIS A 53 8.94 31.60 -0.53
CA HIS A 53 9.70 32.29 -1.58
C HIS A 53 8.85 32.67 -2.82
N GLY A 54 7.55 32.95 -2.63
CA GLY A 54 6.60 33.23 -3.71
C GLY A 54 6.13 31.99 -4.50
N MET A 55 6.58 30.78 -4.17
CA MET A 55 6.09 29.55 -4.79
C MET A 55 4.76 29.11 -4.18
N MET A 56 3.84 28.66 -5.04
CA MET A 56 2.52 28.12 -4.65
C MET A 56 2.58 26.66 -4.16
N LEU A 57 3.55 26.32 -3.29
CA LEU A 57 3.68 24.97 -2.74
C LEU A 57 2.44 24.54 -1.94
N GLY A 58 1.75 25.50 -1.31
CA GLY A 58 0.52 25.26 -0.58
C GLY A 58 -0.59 24.70 -1.48
N GLY A 59 -0.75 25.25 -2.68
CA GLY A 59 -1.74 24.76 -3.65
C GLY A 59 -1.44 23.33 -4.07
N GLY A 60 -0.18 23.03 -4.40
CA GLY A 60 0.24 21.68 -4.76
C GLY A 60 0.02 20.67 -3.63
N LEU A 61 0.31 21.04 -2.38
CA LEU A 61 0.07 20.17 -1.22
C LEU A 61 -1.42 19.97 -0.97
N HIS A 62 -2.23 21.03 -1.11
CA HIS A 62 -3.67 20.97 -0.96
C HIS A 62 -4.28 19.98 -1.94
N ASP A 63 -3.93 20.08 -3.22
CA ASP A 63 -4.48 19.23 -4.27
C ASP A 63 -3.99 17.79 -4.14
N ALA A 64 -2.72 17.58 -3.80
CA ALA A 64 -2.18 16.25 -3.50
C ALA A 64 -2.89 15.59 -2.31
N LEU A 65 -3.16 16.35 -1.25
CA LEU A 65 -3.91 15.87 -0.09
C LEU A 65 -5.35 15.54 -0.47
N MET A 66 -6.03 16.40 -1.22
CA MET A 66 -7.40 16.13 -1.69
C MET A 66 -7.47 14.84 -2.51
N LEU A 67 -6.51 14.62 -3.41
CA LEU A 67 -6.42 13.38 -4.18
C LEU A 67 -6.15 12.16 -3.29
N ALA A 68 -5.23 12.28 -2.32
CA ALA A 68 -4.95 11.22 -1.37
C ALA A 68 -6.17 10.88 -0.51
N TRP A 69 -6.92 11.88 -0.06
CA TRP A 69 -8.15 11.69 0.70
C TRP A 69 -9.24 11.02 -0.12
N VAL A 70 -9.40 11.38 -1.40
CA VAL A 70 -10.36 10.69 -2.29
C VAL A 70 -10.08 9.19 -2.34
N VAL A 71 -8.81 8.76 -2.41
CA VAL A 71 -8.50 7.32 -2.41
C VAL A 71 -8.67 6.72 -1.01
N ALA A 72 -8.22 7.42 0.04
CA ALA A 72 -8.18 6.91 1.41
C ALA A 72 -9.55 6.82 2.10
N THR A 73 -10.47 7.75 1.85
CA THR A 73 -11.80 7.75 2.48
C THR A 73 -12.78 6.80 1.80
N ASN A 74 -12.49 6.33 0.59
CA ASN A 74 -13.32 5.37 -0.13
C ASN A 74 -12.90 3.94 0.22
N VAL A 75 -13.47 3.40 1.31
CA VAL A 75 -13.13 2.08 1.86
C VAL A 75 -13.33 0.94 0.84
N VAL A 76 -14.42 0.98 0.06
CA VAL A 76 -14.75 -0.08 -0.91
C VAL A 76 -13.66 -0.24 -1.99
N PRO A 77 -13.30 0.79 -2.80
CA PRO A 77 -12.25 0.64 -3.80
C PRO A 77 -10.89 0.36 -3.17
N MET A 78 -10.59 0.90 -1.98
CA MET A 78 -9.36 0.61 -1.26
C MET A 78 -9.21 -0.89 -0.96
N LEU A 79 -10.24 -1.51 -0.39
CA LEU A 79 -10.25 -2.94 -0.10
C LEU A 79 -10.23 -3.78 -1.38
N LEU A 80 -11.02 -3.42 -2.40
CA LEU A 80 -11.04 -4.14 -3.69
C LEU A 80 -9.67 -4.14 -4.36
N LEU A 81 -9.00 -2.99 -4.45
CA LEU A 81 -7.67 -2.88 -5.04
C LEU A 81 -6.63 -3.67 -4.23
N SER A 82 -6.72 -3.68 -2.90
CA SER A 82 -5.84 -4.49 -2.05
C SER A 82 -6.03 -5.99 -2.29
N LEU A 83 -7.28 -6.43 -2.52
CA LEU A 83 -7.59 -7.83 -2.83
C LEU A 83 -7.11 -8.22 -4.23
N VAL A 84 -7.30 -7.36 -5.24
CA VAL A 84 -6.77 -7.57 -6.60
C VAL A 84 -5.25 -7.68 -6.57
N ALA A 85 -4.58 -6.81 -5.82
CA ALA A 85 -3.14 -6.89 -5.60
C ALA A 85 -2.74 -8.25 -4.98
N ALA A 86 -3.48 -8.71 -3.98
CA ALA A 86 -3.23 -10.00 -3.34
C ALA A 86 -3.40 -11.18 -4.30
N ILE A 87 -4.49 -11.21 -5.07
CA ILE A 87 -4.74 -12.24 -6.09
C ILE A 87 -3.60 -12.28 -7.11
N ALA A 88 -3.13 -11.12 -7.56
CA ALA A 88 -2.00 -11.03 -8.48
C ALA A 88 -0.71 -11.64 -7.86
N CYS A 89 -0.43 -11.39 -6.58
CA CYS A 89 0.70 -12.00 -5.88
C CYS A 89 0.56 -13.53 -5.75
N PHE A 90 -0.66 -14.01 -5.51
CA PHE A 90 -0.93 -15.45 -5.42
C PHE A 90 -0.74 -16.13 -6.78
N ALA A 91 -1.18 -15.50 -7.87
CA ALA A 91 -0.90 -15.96 -9.23
C ALA A 91 0.61 -16.02 -9.52
N ALA A 92 1.38 -15.09 -8.95
CA ALA A 92 2.84 -15.08 -9.00
C ALA A 92 3.52 -16.03 -7.98
N ARG A 93 2.76 -16.85 -7.24
CA ARG A 93 3.24 -17.76 -6.17
C ARG A 93 3.99 -17.06 -5.02
N ARG A 94 3.58 -15.83 -4.69
CA ARG A 94 4.13 -15.03 -3.58
C ARG A 94 3.05 -14.75 -2.52
N PRO A 95 2.57 -15.77 -1.77
CA PRO A 95 1.46 -15.62 -0.85
C PRO A 95 1.76 -14.65 0.31
N LEU A 96 3.01 -14.62 0.80
CA LEU A 96 3.43 -13.66 1.83
C LEU A 96 3.28 -12.21 1.37
N LEU A 97 3.62 -11.91 0.11
CA LEU A 97 3.49 -10.57 -0.43
C LEU A 97 2.01 -10.19 -0.63
N GLY A 98 1.19 -11.16 -1.04
CA GLY A 98 -0.26 -10.95 -1.17
C GLY A 98 -0.94 -10.68 0.17
N THR A 99 -0.64 -11.46 1.21
CA THR A 99 -1.17 -11.25 2.56
C THR A 99 -0.76 -9.92 3.15
N LEU A 100 0.53 -9.56 3.00
CA LEU A 100 1.02 -8.24 3.40
C LEU A 100 0.35 -7.11 2.63
N SER A 101 0.03 -7.30 1.35
CA SER A 101 -0.67 -6.27 0.55
C SER A 101 -2.08 -6.00 1.08
N VAL A 102 -2.84 -7.04 1.46
CA VAL A 102 -4.18 -6.90 2.07
C VAL A 102 -4.13 -6.20 3.42
N LEU A 103 -3.08 -6.44 4.20
CA LEU A 103 -2.93 -5.84 5.52
C LEU A 103 -2.42 -4.40 5.45
N LEU A 104 -1.31 -4.19 4.71
CA LEU A 104 -0.56 -2.95 4.73
C LEU A 104 -1.15 -1.88 3.81
N LEU A 105 -1.67 -2.23 2.63
CA LEU A 105 -2.16 -1.20 1.70
C LEU A 105 -3.34 -0.40 2.29
N PRO A 106 -4.40 -1.02 2.83
CA PRO A 106 -5.52 -0.28 3.43
C PRO A 106 -5.11 0.53 4.68
N LEU A 107 -4.01 0.17 5.34
CA LEU A 107 -3.51 0.89 6.50
C LEU A 107 -2.62 2.07 6.08
N LEU A 108 -1.67 1.85 5.17
CA LEU A 108 -0.72 2.86 4.72
C LEU A 108 -1.39 3.97 3.90
N THR A 109 -2.42 3.65 3.10
CA THR A 109 -3.12 4.63 2.24
C THR A 109 -3.64 5.85 3.02
N PRO A 110 -4.37 5.71 4.15
CA PRO A 110 -4.77 6.85 4.98
C PRO A 110 -3.70 7.31 5.99
N VAL A 111 -2.87 6.40 6.51
CA VAL A 111 -1.88 6.76 7.54
C VAL A 111 -0.79 7.69 6.97
N LEU A 112 -0.31 7.46 5.75
CA LEU A 112 0.73 8.30 5.15
C LEU A 112 0.33 9.77 4.95
N PRO A 113 -0.83 10.11 4.34
CA PRO A 113 -1.27 11.51 4.23
C PRO A 113 -1.64 12.10 5.60
N MET A 114 -2.18 11.29 6.52
CA MET A 114 -2.45 11.72 7.89
C MET A 114 -1.17 12.15 8.60
N LEU A 115 -0.12 11.31 8.57
CA LEU A 115 1.20 11.65 9.11
C LEU A 115 1.77 12.90 8.44
N ALA A 116 1.62 13.04 7.12
CA ALA A 116 2.07 14.24 6.43
C ALA A 116 1.42 15.50 6.99
N VAL A 117 0.10 15.48 7.28
CA VAL A 117 -0.63 16.58 7.93
C VAL A 117 -0.12 16.85 9.34
N PHE A 118 0.05 15.81 10.17
CA PHE A 118 0.52 15.98 11.56
C PHE A 118 1.91 16.59 11.65
N VAL A 119 2.79 16.27 10.72
CA VAL A 119 4.16 16.80 10.72
C VAL A 119 4.22 18.16 10.00
N THR A 120 3.22 18.55 9.19
CA THR A 120 3.19 19.90 8.55
C THR A 120 2.45 20.94 9.40
N ARG A 121 1.76 20.54 10.46
CA ARG A 121 1.10 21.50 11.35
C ARG A 121 2.10 22.49 11.96
N TYR A 122 1.66 23.72 12.11
CA TYR A 122 2.38 24.80 12.79
C TYR A 122 1.47 25.43 13.86
N ASP A 123 2.04 26.22 14.76
CA ASP A 123 1.28 26.85 15.84
C ASP A 123 0.22 27.81 15.28
N GLY A 124 -1.04 27.64 15.70
CA GLY A 124 -2.20 28.37 15.16
C GLY A 124 -2.92 27.66 14.01
N CYS A 125 -2.43 26.50 13.56
CA CYS A 125 -3.17 25.58 12.69
C CYS A 125 -3.53 24.31 13.47
N GLU A 126 -4.67 24.36 14.16
CA GLU A 126 -5.18 23.22 14.92
C GLU A 126 -5.92 22.22 14.04
N ILE A 127 -5.71 20.94 14.31
CA ILE A 127 -6.45 19.83 13.70
C ILE A 127 -7.69 19.62 14.55
N ASN A 128 -8.84 20.14 14.11
CA ASN A 128 -10.11 20.00 14.82
C ASN A 128 -11.14 19.22 13.95
N PRO A 129 -11.82 18.19 14.49
CA PRO A 129 -12.95 17.54 13.83
C PRO A 129 -14.10 18.48 13.47
N ASP A 130 -14.27 19.64 14.10
CA ASP A 130 -15.33 20.59 13.73
C ASP A 130 -15.10 21.24 12.36
N GLY A 131 -13.90 21.11 11.78
CA GLY A 131 -13.56 21.65 10.46
C GLY A 131 -13.54 23.19 10.39
N ILE A 132 -13.69 23.86 11.55
CA ILE A 132 -13.60 25.30 11.70
C ILE A 132 -12.11 25.65 11.82
N GLY A 133 -11.42 25.72 10.69
CA GLY A 133 -10.00 26.05 10.65
C GLY A 133 -9.68 27.08 9.57
N THR A 134 -9.14 28.23 9.97
CA THR A 134 -8.46 29.19 9.08
C THR A 134 -7.05 28.73 8.74
N CYS A 135 -6.75 27.43 8.84
CA CYS A 135 -5.41 26.93 8.59
C CYS A 135 -5.01 27.23 7.15
N VAL A 136 -3.96 28.04 7.02
CA VAL A 136 -3.34 28.40 5.75
C VAL A 136 -1.92 27.86 5.79
N LEU A 137 -1.55 27.06 4.80
CA LEU A 137 -0.20 26.52 4.69
C LEU A 137 0.37 26.87 3.33
N TRP A 138 1.50 27.57 3.33
CA TRP A 138 2.17 28.14 2.17
C TRP A 138 1.20 28.91 1.26
N GLY A 139 0.38 29.78 1.86
CA GLY A 139 -0.62 30.59 1.17
C GLY A 139 -1.92 29.88 0.77
N ALA A 140 -2.07 28.57 1.00
CA ALA A 140 -3.28 27.82 0.61
C ALA A 140 -4.11 27.38 1.83
N ARG A 141 -5.44 27.45 1.73
CA ARG A 141 -6.36 27.03 2.81
C ARG A 141 -6.43 25.51 2.89
N MET A 142 -6.16 24.95 4.06
CA MET A 142 -6.09 23.49 4.28
C MET A 142 -7.23 22.92 5.13
N GLY A 143 -8.22 23.75 5.51
CA GLY A 143 -9.25 23.38 6.49
C GLY A 143 -9.93 22.03 6.22
N ARG A 144 -10.35 21.77 4.98
CA ARG A 144 -11.01 20.49 4.61
C ARG A 144 -10.07 19.28 4.74
N SER A 145 -8.82 19.42 4.28
CA SER A 145 -7.83 18.34 4.35
C SER A 145 -7.45 18.00 5.80
N PHE A 146 -7.35 19.01 6.66
CA PHE A 146 -7.03 18.84 8.09
C PHE A 146 -8.23 18.26 8.86
N HIS A 147 -9.44 18.69 8.53
CA HIS A 147 -10.67 18.06 9.03
C HIS A 147 -10.72 16.57 8.69
N THR A 148 -10.46 16.19 7.43
CA THR A 148 -10.41 14.78 7.04
C THR A 148 -9.33 14.04 7.85
N ALA A 149 -8.13 14.61 8.00
CA ALA A 149 -7.08 13.98 8.80
C ALA A 149 -7.50 13.73 10.26
N ALA A 150 -8.34 14.60 10.84
CA ALA A 150 -8.88 14.44 12.19
C ALA A 150 -9.87 13.27 12.32
N THR A 151 -10.61 12.94 11.26
CA THR A 151 -11.62 11.86 11.26
C THR A 151 -11.07 10.50 10.84
N ILE A 152 -9.86 10.46 10.26
CA ILE A 152 -9.21 9.22 9.82
C ILE A 152 -9.00 8.19 10.94
N PRO A 153 -8.60 8.54 12.19
CA PRO A 153 -8.51 7.56 13.27
C PRO A 153 -9.78 6.74 13.46
N ASP A 154 -10.95 7.40 13.46
CA ASP A 154 -12.24 6.74 13.61
C ASP A 154 -12.53 5.80 12.44
N MET A 155 -12.18 6.22 11.21
CA MET A 155 -12.28 5.35 10.04
C MET A 155 -11.37 4.13 10.16
N ILE A 156 -10.11 4.32 10.56
CA ILE A 156 -9.12 3.25 10.77
C ILE A 156 -9.66 2.22 11.77
N TYR A 157 -10.18 2.66 12.92
CA TYR A 157 -10.80 1.75 13.89
C TYR A 157 -12.00 1.00 13.31
N GLY A 158 -12.74 1.64 12.40
CA GLY A 158 -13.85 1.03 11.68
C GLY A 158 -13.44 -0.11 10.75
N TYR A 159 -12.40 0.04 9.91
CA TYR A 159 -12.09 -0.95 8.87
C TYR A 159 -10.90 -1.88 9.17
N VAL A 160 -9.97 -1.51 10.06
CA VAL A 160 -8.77 -2.32 10.36
C VAL A 160 -9.08 -3.75 10.82
N PRO A 161 -10.08 -4.01 11.69
CA PRO A 161 -10.41 -5.38 12.09
C PRO A 161 -10.77 -6.26 10.89
N TYR A 162 -11.45 -5.70 9.89
CA TYR A 162 -11.83 -6.42 8.68
C TYR A 162 -10.64 -6.69 7.77
N SER A 163 -9.75 -5.70 7.56
CA SER A 163 -8.51 -5.90 6.81
C SER A 163 -7.61 -6.95 7.47
N PHE A 164 -7.52 -6.95 8.80
CA PHE A 164 -6.78 -7.95 9.55
C PHE A 164 -7.38 -9.35 9.41
N ALA A 165 -8.70 -9.50 9.59
CA ALA A 165 -9.39 -10.77 9.39
C ALA A 165 -9.22 -11.30 7.97
N LEU A 166 -9.35 -10.42 6.96
CA LEU A 166 -9.15 -10.77 5.56
C LEU A 166 -7.71 -11.24 5.30
N ALA A 167 -6.71 -10.55 5.86
CA ALA A 167 -5.31 -10.95 5.75
C ALA A 167 -5.05 -12.33 6.36
N LEU A 168 -5.67 -12.65 7.51
CA LEU A 168 -5.59 -14.00 8.11
C LEU A 168 -6.21 -15.07 7.20
N VAL A 169 -7.41 -14.82 6.67
CA VAL A 169 -8.09 -15.76 5.77
C VAL A 169 -7.26 -15.99 4.50
N VAL A 170 -6.77 -14.92 3.88
CA VAL A 170 -5.91 -14.98 2.70
C VAL A 170 -4.61 -15.74 3.03
N SER A 171 -4.04 -15.54 4.21
CA SER A 171 -2.84 -16.24 4.67
C SER A 171 -3.06 -17.74 4.81
N LEU A 172 -4.17 -18.14 5.44
CA LEU A 172 -4.56 -19.55 5.57
C LEU A 172 -4.74 -20.19 4.19
N ILE A 173 -5.46 -19.54 3.28
CA ILE A 173 -5.65 -20.02 1.91
C ILE A 173 -4.30 -20.16 1.19
N GLY A 174 -3.43 -19.16 1.28
CA GLY A 174 -2.10 -19.18 0.68
C GLY A 174 -1.23 -20.29 1.22
N TRP A 175 -1.29 -20.53 2.53
CA TRP A 175 -0.59 -21.64 3.17
C TRP A 175 -1.03 -22.99 2.62
N PHE A 176 -2.35 -23.23 2.49
CA PHE A 176 -2.87 -24.50 1.97
C PHE A 176 -2.57 -24.71 0.48
N LEU A 177 -2.65 -23.66 -0.34
CA LEU A 177 -2.46 -23.77 -1.79
C LEU A 177 -0.98 -23.83 -2.21
N VAL A 178 -0.08 -23.19 -1.46
CA VAL A 178 1.34 -23.05 -1.83
C VAL A 178 2.22 -24.02 -1.04
N ARG A 179 1.66 -24.78 -0.08
CA ARG A 179 2.43 -25.78 0.68
C ARG A 179 3.14 -26.71 -0.30
N PRO A 180 4.48 -26.81 -0.27
CA PRO A 180 5.18 -27.77 -1.10
C PRO A 180 4.63 -29.15 -0.76
N LYS A 181 4.03 -29.81 -1.75
CA LYS A 181 3.53 -31.16 -1.59
C LYS A 181 4.75 -32.00 -1.22
N ALA A 182 4.70 -32.69 -0.08
CA ALA A 182 5.80 -33.55 0.34
C ALA A 182 6.16 -34.46 -0.84
N PRO A 183 7.44 -34.60 -1.20
CA PRO A 183 7.83 -35.52 -2.26
C PRO A 183 7.24 -36.89 -1.89
N ALA A 184 6.54 -37.52 -2.84
CA ALA A 184 5.97 -38.83 -2.61
C ALA A 184 7.08 -39.77 -2.11
N PRO A 185 6.83 -40.59 -1.07
CA PRO A 185 7.84 -41.52 -0.59
C PRO A 185 8.30 -42.37 -1.77
N MET A 186 9.60 -42.34 -2.06
CA MET A 186 10.17 -43.20 -3.12
C MET A 186 9.80 -44.64 -2.78
N HIS A 187 9.05 -45.30 -3.67
CA HIS A 187 8.78 -46.72 -3.53
C HIS A 187 10.12 -47.49 -3.40
N ALA A 188 10.20 -48.42 -2.45
CA ALA A 188 11.44 -49.14 -2.14
C ALA A 188 12.10 -49.77 -3.37
N THR A 189 11.30 -50.21 -4.34
CA THR A 189 11.76 -50.77 -5.62
C THR A 189 12.47 -49.75 -6.53
N ALA A 190 12.07 -48.47 -6.50
CA ALA A 190 12.75 -47.41 -7.24
C ALA A 190 14.11 -47.04 -6.61
N ARG A 191 14.31 -47.34 -5.32
CA ARG A 191 15.58 -47.10 -4.61
C ARG A 191 16.65 -48.13 -4.96
N ILE A 192 16.25 -49.39 -5.16
CA ILE A 192 17.16 -50.51 -5.47
C ILE A 192 17.77 -50.32 -6.86
N ARG A 193 16.96 -49.97 -7.86
CA ARG A 193 17.43 -49.79 -9.25
C ARG A 193 18.48 -48.69 -9.40
N ARG A 194 18.43 -47.67 -8.55
CA ARG A 194 19.39 -46.57 -8.57
C ARG A 194 20.77 -46.97 -8.04
N TYR A 195 20.83 -47.98 -7.17
CA TYR A 195 22.10 -48.54 -6.69
C TYR A 195 22.77 -49.45 -7.73
N ASP A 196 21.97 -50.16 -8.53
CA ASP A 196 22.49 -51.04 -9.59
C ASP A 196 23.06 -50.25 -10.78
N ASP A 197 22.51 -49.07 -11.09
CA ASP A 197 23.00 -48.20 -12.18
C ASP A 197 24.27 -47.39 -11.79
N GLU A 198 24.65 -47.40 -10.51
CA GLU A 198 25.85 -46.70 -9.98
C GLU A 198 27.08 -47.63 -9.82
N GLN A 199 26.97 -48.92 -10.16
CA GLN A 199 28.08 -49.90 -10.21
C GLN A 199 28.52 -50.19 -11.64
#